data_AF-A0A5C8TXN8-F1
#
_entry.id   AF-A0A5C8TXN8-F1
#
_cell.length_a   1.000
_cell.length_b   1.000
_cell.length_c   1.000
_cell.angle_alpha   90.00
_cell.angle_beta   90.00
_cell.angle_gamma   90.00
#
_symmetry.space_group_name_H-M   'P 1'
#
loop_
_entity.id
_entity.type
_entity.pdbx_description
1 polymer ?
#
loop_
_entity_poly.entity_id
_entity_poly.type
_entity_poly.pdbx_seq_one_letter_code
_entity_poly.pdbx_strand_id
1 'polypeptide(L)'
;MTASKQPPRAWQRMLSGRRLDLLDPSPLDVEIADIAHGLARVARWNGQTHGPHVFSVAQHSLLVEAIGGGLPGGDGPAQRLELLLHDAPEYVIGDIISPLKAAIGDAYKSVERRLLGAIRRRFDLAPP
;
A
#
# COMPACT_ATOMS: atom_id res chain seq x y z
N MET A 1 24.83 13.14 -31.12
CA MET A 1 23.93 12.09 -30.62
C MET A 1 23.70 12.34 -29.14
N THR A 2 22.59 12.97 -28.77
CA THR A 2 22.21 13.18 -27.38
C THR A 2 21.72 11.84 -26.84
N ALA A 3 22.45 11.23 -25.92
CA ALA A 3 21.95 10.07 -25.18
C ALA A 3 20.65 10.49 -24.49
N SER A 4 19.53 9.85 -24.84
CA SER A 4 18.30 10.06 -24.07
C SER A 4 18.59 9.57 -22.66
N LYS A 5 18.57 10.49 -21.69
CA LYS A 5 18.59 10.12 -20.27
C LYS A 5 17.33 9.30 -20.04
N GLN A 6 17.45 7.98 -19.97
CA GLN A 6 16.35 7.16 -19.52
C GLN A 6 15.90 7.69 -18.15
N PRO A 7 14.58 7.85 -17.93
CA PRO A 7 14.09 8.32 -16.65
C PRO A 7 14.62 7.38 -15.54
N PRO A 8 14.94 7.93 -14.36
CA PRO A 8 15.47 7.14 -13.26
C PRO A 8 14.52 5.98 -12.93
N ARG A 9 15.11 4.84 -12.57
CA ARG A 9 14.37 3.62 -12.25
C ARG A 9 13.41 3.89 -11.09
N ALA A 10 12.11 3.92 -11.37
CA ALA A 10 11.07 4.20 -10.40
C ALA A 10 10.08 3.04 -10.25
N TRP A 11 10.51 1.79 -10.47
CA TRP A 11 9.66 0.60 -10.36
C TRP A 11 10.20 -0.42 -9.36
N GLN A 12 9.28 -1.14 -8.70
CA GLN A 12 9.57 -2.30 -7.85
C GLN A 12 9.26 -3.59 -8.61
N ARG A 13 10.19 -4.55 -8.57
CA ARG A 13 9.97 -5.92 -9.07
C ARG A 13 9.37 -6.76 -7.93
N MET A 14 8.35 -7.55 -8.24
CA MET A 14 7.72 -8.49 -7.31
C MET A 14 8.27 -9.90 -7.52
N LEU A 15 8.11 -10.77 -6.51
CA LEU A 15 8.52 -12.17 -6.60
C LEU A 15 7.70 -12.96 -7.64
N SER A 16 6.48 -12.52 -7.93
CA SER A 16 5.66 -13.03 -9.04
C SER A 16 6.27 -12.81 -10.43
N GLY A 17 7.33 -11.99 -10.53
CA GLY A 17 7.92 -11.56 -11.80
C GLY A 17 7.33 -10.25 -12.34
N ARG A 18 6.17 -9.81 -11.83
CA ARG A 18 5.55 -8.53 -12.19
C ARG A 18 6.39 -7.33 -11.72
N ARG A 19 6.11 -6.14 -12.25
CA ARG A 19 6.69 -4.89 -11.75
C ARG A 19 5.61 -3.82 -11.66
N LEU A 20 5.73 -2.94 -10.69
CA LEU A 20 4.87 -1.76 -10.56
C LEU A 20 5.71 -0.49 -10.69
N ASP A 21 5.29 0.43 -11.55
CA ASP A 21 5.83 1.80 -11.58
C ASP A 21 5.26 2.61 -10.40
N LEU A 22 6.13 3.24 -9.62
CA LEU A 22 5.76 3.96 -8.40
C LEU A 22 5.23 5.37 -8.70
N LEU A 23 5.57 5.95 -9.85
CA LEU A 23 5.18 7.31 -10.23
C LEU A 23 3.94 7.31 -11.12
N ASP A 24 3.75 6.26 -11.92
CA ASP A 24 2.58 6.04 -12.78
C ASP A 24 2.06 4.59 -12.70
N PRO A 25 1.48 4.17 -11.56
CA PRO A 25 1.08 2.80 -11.34
C PRO A 25 -0.11 2.38 -12.21
N SER A 26 0.07 1.28 -12.95
CA SER A 26 -1.00 0.61 -13.68
C SER A 26 -1.80 -0.33 -12.75
N PRO A 27 -3.14 -0.25 -12.72
CA PRO A 27 -3.97 -1.22 -11.99
C PRO A 27 -3.71 -2.66 -12.44
N LEU A 28 -3.40 -2.87 -13.72
CA LEU A 28 -3.15 -4.21 -14.29
C LEU A 28 -1.89 -4.87 -13.76
N ASP A 29 -1.00 -4.11 -13.11
CA ASP A 29 0.23 -4.59 -12.49
C ASP A 29 0.10 -4.89 -10.99
N VAL A 30 -1.07 -4.67 -10.42
CA VAL A 30 -1.38 -4.93 -9.02
C VAL A 30 -1.97 -6.34 -8.89
N GLU A 31 -1.38 -7.14 -8.00
CA GLU A 31 -1.86 -8.48 -7.66
C GLU A 31 -1.91 -8.67 -6.14
N ILE A 32 -3.00 -9.27 -5.66
CA ILE A 32 -3.23 -9.42 -4.21
C ILE A 32 -2.16 -10.28 -3.52
N ALA A 33 -1.60 -11.26 -4.24
CA ALA A 33 -0.52 -12.09 -3.71
C ALA A 33 0.76 -11.28 -3.44
N ASP A 34 1.07 -10.31 -4.30
CA ASP A 34 2.24 -9.43 -4.13
C ASP A 34 2.02 -8.45 -2.98
N ILE A 35 0.82 -7.87 -2.86
CA ILE A 35 0.41 -7.03 -1.73
C ILE A 35 0.55 -7.81 -0.43
N ALA A 36 -0.13 -8.96 -0.31
CA ALA A 36 -0.13 -9.77 0.90
C ALA A 36 1.28 -10.20 1.31
N HIS A 37 2.13 -10.58 0.35
CA HIS A 37 3.51 -10.95 0.62
C HIS A 37 4.31 -9.78 1.21
N GLY A 38 4.21 -8.60 0.62
CA GLY A 38 4.89 -7.39 1.08
C GLY A 38 4.40 -6.95 2.45
N LEU A 39 3.09 -6.75 2.61
CA LEU A 39 2.48 -6.25 3.85
C LEU A 39 2.72 -7.19 5.04
N ALA A 40 2.81 -8.50 4.82
CA ALA A 40 3.13 -9.47 5.89
C ALA A 40 4.57 -9.34 6.44
N ARG A 41 5.43 -8.54 5.79
CA ARG A 41 6.85 -8.35 6.15
C ARG A 41 7.19 -6.90 6.51
N VAL A 42 6.37 -5.93 6.08
CA VAL A 42 6.53 -4.53 6.50
C VAL A 42 6.13 -4.40 7.96
N ALA A 43 7.08 -4.00 8.80
CA ALA A 43 6.86 -3.79 10.23
C ALA A 43 6.27 -2.39 10.48
N ARG A 44 5.25 -2.32 11.34
CA ARG A 44 4.75 -1.06 11.87
C ARG A 44 5.56 -0.62 13.09
N TRP A 45 5.36 0.63 13.53
CA TRP A 45 6.02 1.21 14.71
C TRP A 45 7.55 1.17 14.64
N ASN A 46 8.11 1.13 13.43
CA ASN A 46 9.54 0.90 13.19
C ASN A 46 10.09 -0.36 13.91
N GLY A 47 9.25 -1.37 14.13
CA GLY A 47 9.61 -2.60 14.83
C GLY A 47 9.73 -2.48 16.35
N GLN A 48 9.36 -1.33 16.94
CA GLN A 48 9.40 -1.10 18.39
C GLN A 48 8.21 -1.76 19.10
N THR A 49 8.08 -3.07 18.93
CA THR A 49 6.96 -3.89 19.43
C THR A 49 7.48 -5.05 20.27
N HIS A 50 6.70 -5.47 21.27
CA HIS A 50 7.02 -6.64 22.07
C HIS A 50 6.76 -7.94 21.29
N GLY A 51 7.58 -8.96 21.56
CA GLY A 51 7.41 -10.31 21.03
C GLY A 51 8.47 -10.71 20.00
N PRO A 52 8.48 -11.99 19.58
CA PRO A 52 9.48 -12.53 18.66
C PRO A 52 9.22 -12.19 17.18
N HIS A 53 8.07 -11.60 16.86
CA HIS A 53 7.65 -11.27 15.50
C HIS A 53 7.21 -9.81 15.41
N VAL A 54 7.32 -9.24 14.21
CA VAL A 54 6.89 -7.86 13.94
C VAL A 54 5.36 -7.76 13.96
N PHE A 55 4.84 -6.64 14.46
CA PHE A 55 3.47 -6.23 14.15
C PHE A 55 3.45 -5.72 12.71
N SER A 56 2.99 -6.57 11.78
CA SER A 56 3.05 -6.28 10.35
C SER A 56 1.91 -5.38 9.87
N VAL A 57 2.09 -4.71 8.74
CA VAL A 57 1.01 -3.95 8.08
C VAL A 57 -0.16 -4.87 7.73
N ALA A 58 0.09 -6.11 7.28
CA ALA A 58 -0.98 -7.07 7.02
C ALA A 58 -1.81 -7.39 8.27
N GLN A 59 -1.17 -7.56 9.43
CA GLN A 59 -1.87 -7.79 10.69
C GLN A 59 -2.71 -6.57 11.10
N HIS A 60 -2.17 -5.37 10.89
CA HIS A 60 -2.90 -4.12 11.10
C HIS A 60 -4.11 -3.99 10.17
N SER A 61 -3.98 -4.27 8.88
CA SER A 61 -5.09 -4.25 7.91
C SER A 61 -6.23 -5.17 8.33
N LEU A 62 -5.92 -6.39 8.79
CA LEU A 62 -6.93 -7.31 9.31
C LEU A 62 -7.62 -6.78 10.58
N LEU A 63 -6.87 -6.14 11.48
CA LEU A 63 -7.42 -5.55 12.69
C LEU A 63 -8.33 -4.36 12.38
N VAL A 64 -7.93 -3.48 11.46
CA VAL A 64 -8.73 -2.34 11.01
C VAL A 64 -10.02 -2.81 10.36
N GLU A 65 -9.96 -3.82 9.50
CA GLU A 65 -11.12 -4.43 8.87
C GLU A 65 -12.05 -5.04 9.93
N ALA A 66 -11.54 -5.84 10.87
CA ALA A 66 -12.34 -6.48 11.91
C ALA A 66 -13.05 -5.47 12.85
N ILE A 67 -12.39 -4.37 13.20
CA ILE A 67 -12.99 -3.31 14.03
C ILE A 67 -13.99 -2.51 13.20
N GLY A 68 -13.59 -2.03 12.02
CA GLY A 68 -14.40 -1.16 11.17
C GLY A 68 -15.63 -1.86 10.60
N GLY A 69 -15.54 -3.15 10.30
CA GLY A 69 -16.66 -3.98 9.85
C GLY A 69 -17.78 -4.15 10.88
N GLY A 70 -17.50 -3.91 12.16
CA GLY A 70 -18.50 -3.87 13.23
C GLY A 70 -19.14 -2.50 13.45
N LEU A 71 -18.66 -1.45 12.76
CA LEU A 71 -19.18 -0.09 12.88
C LEU A 71 -20.36 0.14 11.90
N PRO A 72 -21.30 1.05 12.23
CA PRO A 72 -22.39 1.40 11.33
C PRO A 72 -21.88 1.82 9.94
N GLY A 73 -22.32 1.11 8.90
CA GLY A 73 -21.93 1.36 7.51
C GLY A 73 -20.59 0.73 7.09
N GLY A 74 -19.93 -0.06 7.95
CA GLY A 74 -18.67 -0.75 7.63
C GLY A 74 -18.84 -2.21 7.23
N ASP A 75 -20.02 -2.79 7.37
CA ASP A 75 -20.32 -4.22 7.19
C ASP A 75 -20.46 -4.66 5.72
N GLY A 76 -20.63 -3.71 4.80
CA GLY A 76 -20.76 -3.98 3.37
C GLY A 76 -19.45 -4.51 2.73
N PRO A 77 -19.52 -5.42 1.73
CA PRO A 77 -18.33 -6.03 1.13
C PRO A 77 -17.31 -5.03 0.57
N ALA A 78 -17.77 -3.96 -0.08
CA ALA A 78 -16.89 -2.92 -0.62
C ALA A 78 -16.22 -2.11 0.51
N GLN A 79 -16.94 -1.83 1.59
CA GLN A 79 -16.41 -1.11 2.75
C GLN A 79 -15.39 -1.96 3.52
N ARG A 80 -15.66 -3.26 3.71
CA ARG A 80 -14.69 -4.19 4.30
C ARG A 80 -13.43 -4.32 3.43
N LEU A 81 -13.59 -4.38 2.11
CA LEU A 81 -12.45 -4.42 1.19
C LEU A 81 -11.64 -3.12 1.22
N GLU A 82 -12.30 -1.96 1.31
CA GLU A 82 -11.64 -0.67 1.51
C GLU A 82 -10.81 -0.65 2.80
N LEU A 83 -11.41 -1.06 3.92
CA LEU A 83 -10.73 -1.16 5.22
C LEU A 83 -9.52 -2.10 5.15
N LEU A 84 -9.63 -3.21 4.41
CA LEU A 84 -8.53 -4.16 4.26
C LEU A 84 -7.39 -3.60 3.39
N LEU A 85 -7.70 -2.80 2.37
CA LEU A 85 -6.74 -2.31 1.37
C LEU A 85 -6.23 -0.88 1.63
N HIS A 86 -6.67 -0.21 2.69
CA HIS A 86 -6.31 1.20 2.94
C HIS A 86 -4.79 1.46 2.96
N ASP A 87 -4.02 0.58 3.60
CA ASP A 87 -2.56 0.63 3.68
C ASP A 87 -1.87 -0.24 2.62
N ALA A 88 -2.61 -0.73 1.61
CA ALA A 88 -2.03 -1.55 0.55
C ALA A 88 -0.87 -0.88 -0.21
N PRO A 89 -0.80 0.45 -0.44
CA PRO A 89 0.37 1.10 -1.03
C PRO A 89 1.69 0.78 -0.33
N GLU A 90 1.68 0.47 0.97
CA GLU A 90 2.90 0.26 1.76
C GLU A 90 3.70 -0.99 1.32
N TYR A 91 3.11 -1.89 0.53
CA TYR A 91 3.86 -3.02 -0.05
C TYR A 91 4.96 -2.57 -1.04
N VAL A 92 4.89 -1.33 -1.53
CA VAL A 92 5.87 -0.72 -2.45
C VAL A 92 6.57 0.53 -1.92
N ILE A 93 5.95 1.27 -1.00
CA ILE A 93 6.55 2.50 -0.42
C ILE A 93 6.99 2.36 1.03
N GLY A 94 6.69 1.22 1.67
CA GLY A 94 6.95 0.96 3.10
C GLY A 94 6.00 1.70 4.04
N ASP A 95 6.02 1.30 5.32
CA ASP A 95 5.34 2.01 6.41
C ASP A 95 6.21 3.21 6.81
N ILE A 96 5.58 4.39 6.86
CA ILE A 96 6.20 5.61 7.37
C ILE A 96 5.37 6.09 8.55
N ILE A 97 6.00 6.25 9.70
CA ILE A 97 5.32 6.74 10.89
C ILE A 97 4.66 8.10 10.64
N SER A 98 3.46 8.30 11.17
CA SER A 98 2.63 9.48 10.93
C SER A 98 3.36 10.82 11.14
N PRO A 99 4.21 11.01 12.18
CA PRO A 99 4.97 12.25 12.35
C PRO A 99 5.90 12.56 11.17
N LEU A 100 6.49 11.53 10.56
CA LEU A 100 7.37 11.70 9.41
C LEU A 100 6.58 11.90 8.12
N LYS A 101 5.44 11.21 7.92
CA LYS A 101 4.52 11.49 6.78
C LYS A 101 4.10 12.97 6.75
N ALA A 102 3.89 13.59 7.92
CA ALA A 102 3.57 15.01 8.02
C ALA A 102 4.73 15.93 7.57
N ALA A 103 5.98 15.51 7.73
CA ALA A 103 7.17 16.29 7.41
C ALA A 103 7.68 16.14 5.96
N ILE A 104 7.47 14.98 5.30
CA ILE A 104 7.98 14.72 3.94
C ILE A 104 7.30 15.61 2.87
N GLY A 105 6.06 16.03 3.11
CA GLY A 105 5.34 16.97 2.24
C GLY A 105 4.58 16.33 1.08
N ASP A 106 4.09 17.17 0.17
CA ASP A 106 3.03 16.80 -0.78
C ASP A 106 3.47 15.85 -1.90
N ALA A 107 4.75 15.80 -2.23
CA ALA A 107 5.28 14.90 -3.26
C ALA A 107 5.03 13.43 -2.88
N TYR A 108 5.27 13.05 -1.62
CA TYR A 108 5.02 11.70 -1.13
C TYR A 108 3.52 11.37 -1.10
N LYS A 109 2.69 12.29 -0.59
CA LYS A 109 1.22 12.12 -0.58
C LYS A 109 0.66 11.93 -1.99
N SER A 110 1.23 12.59 -2.99
CA SER A 110 0.83 12.43 -4.39
C SER A 110 1.13 11.02 -4.92
N VAL A 111 2.31 10.47 -4.60
CA VAL A 111 2.68 9.10 -4.95
C VAL A 111 1.78 8.09 -4.23
N GLU A 112 1.59 8.23 -2.93
CA GLU A 112 0.72 7.38 -2.11
C GLU A 112 -0.72 7.36 -2.66
N ARG A 113 -1.29 8.52 -3.01
CA ARG A 113 -2.63 8.61 -3.62
C ARG A 113 -2.72 7.94 -4.99
N ARG A 114 -1.69 8.05 -5.85
CA ARG A 114 -1.68 7.39 -7.16
C ARG A 114 -1.66 5.86 -7.01
N LEU A 115 -0.84 5.36 -6.09
CA LEU A 115 -0.78 3.94 -5.76
C LEU A 115 -2.12 3.44 -5.23
N LEU A 116 -2.70 4.14 -4.25
CA LEU A 116 -4.01 3.79 -3.71
C LEU A 116 -5.08 3.79 -4.81
N GLY A 117 -5.08 4.78 -5.70
CA GLY A 117 -6.00 4.84 -6.83
C GLY A 117 -5.81 3.72 -7.85
N ALA A 118 -4.58 3.24 -8.09
CA ALA A 118 -4.33 2.08 -8.94
C ALA A 118 -4.81 0.78 -8.28
N ILE A 119 -4.56 0.62 -6.98
CA ILE A 119 -5.02 -0.53 -6.20
C ILE A 119 -6.55 -0.57 -6.15
N ARG A 120 -7.22 0.53 -5.80
CA ARG A 120 -8.69 0.61 -5.77
C ARG A 120 -9.30 0.22 -7.12
N ARG A 121 -8.76 0.73 -8.24
CA ARG A 121 -9.20 0.35 -9.59
C ARG A 121 -9.00 -1.12 -9.91
N ARG A 122 -7.95 -1.77 -9.40
CA ARG A 122 -7.71 -3.22 -9.59
C ARG A 122 -8.77 -4.09 -8.92
N PHE A 123 -9.40 -3.58 -7.87
CA PHE A 123 -10.38 -4.28 -7.04
C PHE A 123 -11.79 -3.68 -7.14
N ASP A 124 -12.08 -2.93 -8.20
CA ASP A 124 -13.38 -2.31 -8.48
C ASP A 124 -13.93 -1.41 -7.34
N LEU A 125 -13.02 -0.76 -6.61
CA LEU A 125 -13.35 0.25 -5.60
C LEU A 125 -13.35 1.66 -6.21
N ALA A 126 -14.16 2.55 -5.63
CA ALA A 126 -14.21 3.95 -6.01
C ALA A 126 -12.82 4.61 -5.86
N PRO A 127 -12.44 5.56 -6.73
CA PRO A 127 -11.17 6.27 -6.60
C PRO A 127 -11.11 7.12 -5.31
N PRO A 128 -9.91 7.35 -4.75
CA PRO A 128 -9.70 8.21 -3.58
C PRO A 128 -9.90 9.70 -3.88
#